data_AF-A0A534SEG7-F1
#
_entry.id   AF-A0A534SEG7-F1
#
_cell.length_a   1.000
_cell.length_b   1.000
_cell.length_c   1.000
_cell.angle_alpha   90.00
_cell.angle_beta   90.00
_cell.angle_gamma   90.00
#
_symmetry.space_group_name_H-M   'P 1'
#
loop_
_entity.id
_entity.type
_entity.pdbx_description
1 polymer ?
#
loop_
_entity_poly.entity_id
_entity_poly.type
_entity_poly.pdbx_seq_one_letter_code
_entity_poly.pdbx_strand_id
1 'polypeptide(L)' 'EAFRQGMDYYSHTKNGRARLERLASTKPTTLACMHGSAWRGDGAKLLRALAEALSA' A
#
# COMPACT_ATOMS: atom_id res chain seq x y z
N GLU A 1 -6.95 10.96 -13.47
CA GLU A 1 -5.93 11.10 -12.41
C GLU A 1 -5.33 12.50 -12.26
N ALA A 2 -5.40 13.38 -13.28
CA ALA A 2 -4.82 14.73 -13.24
C ALA A 2 -5.25 15.60 -12.05
N PHE A 3 -6.47 15.42 -11.51
CA PHE A 3 -7.00 16.21 -10.39
C PHE A 3 -6.38 15.86 -9.02
N ARG A 4 -5.68 14.72 -8.89
CA ARG A 4 -5.03 14.30 -7.63
C ARG A 4 -3.63 14.88 -7.47
N GLN A 5 -3.03 15.45 -8.52
CA GLN A 5 -1.63 15.88 -8.49
C GLN A 5 -1.40 17.14 -7.63
N GLY A 6 -2.42 18.00 -7.47
CA GLY A 6 -2.32 19.25 -6.70
C GLY A 6 -2.88 19.17 -5.28
N MET A 7 -3.49 18.05 -4.89
CA MET A 7 -4.04 17.86 -3.55
C MET A 7 -3.28 16.75 -2.86
N ASP A 8 -2.90 16.99 -1.62
CA ASP A 8 -2.33 15.98 -0.74
C ASP A 8 -3.39 14.93 -0.36
N TYR A 9 -3.64 14.02 -1.30
CA TYR A 9 -4.74 13.06 -1.28
C TYR A 9 -4.40 11.79 -0.48
N TYR A 10 -3.21 11.72 0.11
CA TYR A 10 -2.75 10.54 0.84
C TYR A 10 -3.05 10.66 2.33
N SER A 11 -3.26 9.50 2.96
CA SER A 11 -3.46 9.46 4.40
C SER A 11 -2.12 9.62 5.12
N HIS A 12 -1.94 10.75 5.82
CA HIS A 12 -0.80 11.00 6.71
C HIS A 12 -0.94 10.34 8.08
N THR A 13 -1.59 9.18 8.14
CA THR A 13 -1.76 8.48 9.41
C THR A 13 -0.40 8.00 9.95
N LYS A 14 -0.10 8.36 11.19
CA LYS A 14 1.14 7.97 11.89
C LYS A 14 1.34 6.45 11.96
N ASN A 15 0.26 5.68 11.82
CA ASN A 15 0.28 4.22 11.95
C ASN A 15 0.28 3.48 10.59
N GLY A 16 0.49 4.18 9.47
CA GLY A 16 0.44 3.60 8.13
C GLY A 16 1.46 2.46 7.95
N ARG A 17 2.72 2.72 8.30
CA ARG A 17 3.81 1.73 8.24
C ARG A 17 3.52 0.47 9.06
N ALA A 18 3.13 0.63 10.32
CA ALA A 18 2.86 -0.50 11.22
C ALA A 18 1.72 -1.39 10.71
N ARG A 19 0.67 -0.79 10.11
CA ARG A 19 -0.44 -1.53 9.51
C ARG A 19 0.01 -2.31 8.27
N LEU A 20 0.82 -1.70 7.39
CA LEU A 20 1.35 -2.35 6.20
C LEU A 20 2.29 -3.50 6.55
N GLU A 21 3.15 -3.36 7.57
CA GLU A 21 4.03 -4.46 8.01
C GLU A 21 3.24 -5.63 8.60
N ARG A 22 2.16 -5.37 9.34
CA ARG A 22 1.26 -6.42 9.84
C ARG A 22 0.63 -7.20 8.69
N LEU A 23 0.23 -6.52 7.60
CA LEU A 23 -0.29 -7.18 6.40
C LEU A 23 0.81 -7.97 5.68
N ALA A 24 2.00 -7.40 5.50
CA ALA A 24 3.13 -8.07 4.87
C ALA A 24 3.55 -9.35 5.61
N SER A 25 3.43 -9.34 6.94
CA SER A 25 3.72 -10.51 7.79
C SER A 25 2.83 -11.72 7.51
N THR A 26 1.67 -11.53 6.87
CA THR A 26 0.79 -12.64 6.43
C THR A 26 1.31 -13.36 5.18
N LYS A 27 2.42 -12.88 4.60
CA LYS A 27 3.02 -13.40 3.35
C LYS A 27 1.98 -13.54 2.22
N PRO A 28 1.20 -12.49 1.93
CA PRO A 28 0.12 -12.61 0.96
C PRO A 28 0.71 -12.80 -0.43
N THR A 29 0.17 -13.78 -1.17
CA THR A 29 0.54 -13.98 -2.58
C THR A 29 -0.44 -13.34 -3.55
N THR A 30 -1.59 -12.90 -3.04
CA THR A 30 -2.65 -12.23 -3.80
C THR A 30 -3.16 -11.05 -2.99
N LEU A 31 -3.26 -9.88 -3.62
CA LEU A 31 -3.87 -8.68 -3.05
C LEU A 31 -5.15 -8.38 -3.82
N ALA A 32 -6.29 -8.56 -3.17
CA ALA A 32 -7.58 -8.16 -3.73
C ALA A 32 -7.74 -6.64 -3.59
N CYS A 33 -8.10 -5.97 -4.68
CA CYS A 33 -8.33 -4.53 -4.71
C CYS A 33 -9.84 -4.26 -4.69
N MET A 34 -10.30 -3.23 -3.95
CA MET A 34 -11.71 -2.79 -4.02
C MET A 34 -12.07 -2.22 -5.40
N HIS A 35 -11.07 -1.69 -6.12
CA HIS A 35 -11.24 -1.19 -7.48
C HIS A 35 -10.08 -1.68 -8.37
N GLY A 36 -10.41 -2.11 -9.58
CA GLY A 36 -9.43 -2.63 -10.54
C GLY A 36 -9.11 -4.11 -10.34
N SER A 37 -8.05 -4.56 -11.02
CA SER A 37 -7.62 -5.95 -11.03
C SER A 37 -6.90 -6.34 -9.74
N ALA A 38 -7.17 -7.54 -9.23
CA ALA A 38 -6.36 -8.14 -8.18
C ALA A 38 -4.91 -8.35 -8.66
N TRP A 39 -3.97 -8.26 -7.73
CA TRP A 39 -2.55 -8.45 -7.99
C TRP A 39 -2.08 -9.80 -7.42
N ARG A 40 -1.12 -10.46 -8.09
CA ARG A 40 -0.53 -11.74 -7.67
C ARG A 40 1.00 -11.73 -7.75
N GLY A 41 1.68 -12.24 -6.74
CA GLY A 41 3.15 -12.25 -6.62
C GLY A 41 3.61 -12.24 -5.17
N ASP A 42 4.79 -11.71 -4.86
CA ASP A 42 5.24 -11.46 -3.48
C ASP A 42 4.58 -10.20 -2.89
N GLY A 43 3.39 -10.35 -2.30
CA GLY A 43 2.62 -9.24 -1.77
C GLY A 43 3.23 -8.64 -0.52
N ALA A 44 4.03 -9.40 0.24
CA ALA A 44 4.78 -8.87 1.37
C ALA A 44 5.82 -7.85 0.92
N LYS A 45 6.56 -8.16 -0.16
CA LYS A 45 7.52 -7.22 -0.76
C LYS A 45 6.83 -5.95 -1.26
N LEU A 46 5.69 -6.09 -1.94
CA LEU A 46 4.95 -4.93 -2.46
C LEU A 46 4.41 -4.03 -1.34
N LEU A 47 3.86 -4.61 -0.27
CA LEU A 47 3.35 -3.87 0.88
C LEU A 47 4.47 -3.12 1.63
N ARG A 48 5.67 -3.70 1.72
CA ARG A 48 6.83 -3.02 2.31
C ARG A 48 7.33 -1.88 1.44
N ALA A 49 7.40 -2.07 0.13
CA ALA A 49 7.77 -0.99 -0.78
C ALA A 49 6.77 0.19 -0.70
N LEU A 50 5.47 -0.10 -0.57
CA LEU A 50 4.45 0.92 -0.33
C LEU A 50 4.67 1.64 1.00
N ALA A 51 5.03 0.92 2.07
CA ALA A 51 5.29 1.53 3.37
C ALA A 51 6.49 2.50 3.33
N GLU A 52 7.54 2.16 2.58
CA GLU A 52 8.67 3.07 2.35
C GLU A 52 8.24 4.31 1.54
N ALA A 53 7.49 4.13 0.46
CA ALA A 53 7.04 5.22 -0.40
C ALA A 53 6.12 6.24 0.31
N LEU A 54 5.37 5.80 1.31
CA LEU A 54 4.49 6.67 2.12
C LEU A 54 5.18 7.32 3.32
N SER A 55 6.43 6.95 3.61
CA SER A 55 7.20 7.47 4.75
C SER A 55 8.27 8.51 4.34
N ALA A 56 8.46 8.73 3.05
CA ALA A 56 9.34 9.75 2.47
C ALA A 56 8.58 11.05 2.20
#